data_AF-A0A936QL38-F1
#
_entry.id   AF-A0A936QL38-F1
#
_cell.length_a   1.000
_cell.length_b   1.000
_cell.length_c   1.000
_cell.angle_alpha   90.00
_cell.angle_beta   90.00
_cell.angle_gamma   90.00
#
_symmetry.space_group_name_H-M   'P 1'
#
loop_
_entity.id
_entity.type
_entity.pdbx_description
1 polymer ?
#
loop_
_entity_poly.entity_id
_entity_poly.type
_entity_poly.pdbx_seq_one_letter_code
_entity_poly.pdbx_strand_id
1 'polypeptide(L)'
;MSERSSPLVVSFDPDRYYLQSETKPITSPFSKADTEQFMSVTLSKVMRPKVKEALAAVITERQEAWEEGANYPPVSDLSVAWACHFIGSLPNDIPDPEVGAGPSGEVSFDWYDGPDHILSIGIQPDGTMNYAYASGNDRVHASRNLEKGLPSSLLGMLYTFKIEVLEHAAG
;
A
#
# COMPACT_ATOMS: atom_id res chain seq x y z
N MET A 1 46.86 -30.09 4.68
CA MET A 1 45.45 -30.33 5.09
C MET A 1 44.70 -29.05 4.81
N SER A 2 43.74 -29.09 3.89
CA SER A 2 43.08 -27.91 3.32
C SER A 2 42.01 -27.36 4.26
N GLU A 3 42.11 -26.08 4.63
CA GLU A 3 41.00 -25.34 5.23
C GLU A 3 40.09 -24.84 4.09
N ARG A 4 38.90 -25.42 3.98
CA ARG A 4 37.83 -24.91 3.12
C ARG A 4 37.14 -23.76 3.84
N SER A 5 37.35 -22.55 3.32
CA SER A 5 36.52 -21.38 3.60
C SER A 5 35.11 -21.62 3.03
N SER A 6 34.10 -21.61 3.89
CA SER A 6 32.69 -21.65 3.49
C SER A 6 32.14 -20.23 3.37
N PRO A 7 31.36 -19.89 2.34
CA PRO A 7 30.85 -18.54 2.13
C PRO A 7 29.67 -18.22 3.05
N LEU A 8 29.61 -16.95 3.49
CA LEU A 8 28.47 -16.32 4.14
C LEU A 8 27.24 -16.41 3.22
N VAL A 9 26.30 -17.28 3.57
CA VAL A 9 24.94 -17.24 3.01
C VAL A 9 24.23 -16.08 3.72
N VAL A 10 23.99 -14.99 2.99
CA VAL A 10 23.05 -13.94 3.42
C VAL A 10 21.65 -14.56 3.30
N SER A 11 21.20 -15.21 4.38
CA SER A 11 19.82 -15.67 4.49
C SER A 11 18.93 -14.45 4.64
N PHE A 12 17.98 -14.28 3.73
CA PHE A 12 16.87 -13.35 3.89
C PHE A 12 16.01 -13.86 5.06
N ASP A 13 16.02 -13.11 6.16
CA ASP A 13 15.25 -13.40 7.38
C ASP A 13 14.02 -12.48 7.41
N PRO A 14 12.83 -12.99 7.04
CA PRO A 14 11.61 -12.19 6.97
C PRO A 14 11.06 -11.81 8.37
N ASP A 15 11.48 -12.50 9.44
CA ASP A 15 11.03 -12.24 10.81
C ASP A 15 11.68 -11.00 11.43
N ARG A 16 12.80 -10.54 10.86
CA ARG A 16 13.52 -9.37 11.38
C ARG A 16 12.79 -8.04 11.18
N TYR A 17 11.74 -7.99 10.36
CA TYR A 17 10.96 -6.78 10.09
C TYR A 17 9.63 -6.67 10.87
N TYR A 18 9.21 -7.71 11.60
CA TYR A 18 7.87 -7.74 12.22
C TYR A 18 7.84 -7.52 13.74
N LEU A 19 8.98 -7.36 14.42
CA LEU A 19 9.05 -7.44 15.90
C LEU A 19 9.21 -6.11 16.66
N GLN A 20 8.74 -4.97 16.14
CA GLN A 20 8.76 -3.69 16.88
C GLN A 20 7.48 -2.85 16.82
N SER A 21 6.30 -3.48 16.90
CA SER A 21 5.06 -2.75 17.20
C SER A 21 4.65 -2.96 18.65
N GLU A 22 5.25 -2.18 19.56
CA GLU A 22 4.61 -1.92 20.85
C GLU A 22 3.35 -1.11 20.58
N THR A 23 2.17 -1.71 20.77
CA THR A 23 0.87 -1.08 20.56
C THR A 23 0.63 0.01 21.60
N LYS A 24 1.07 1.22 21.28
CA LYS A 24 0.62 2.43 22.00
C LYS A 24 -0.87 2.62 21.76
N PRO A 25 -1.66 3.03 22.78
CA PRO A 25 -3.07 3.31 22.61
C PRO A 25 -3.26 4.43 21.57
N ILE A 26 -3.88 4.07 20.45
CA ILE A 26 -4.15 4.93 19.31
C ILE A 26 -5.23 5.93 19.73
N THR A 27 -4.88 7.20 19.80
CA THR A 27 -5.87 8.27 19.93
C THR A 27 -6.13 8.78 18.52
N SER A 28 -7.31 8.47 17.97
CA SER A 28 -7.70 8.93 16.62
C SER A 28 -7.79 10.46 16.61
N PRO A 29 -7.14 11.17 15.66
CA PRO A 29 -7.32 12.61 15.50
C PRO A 29 -8.70 12.98 14.92
N PHE A 30 -9.46 12.01 14.41
CA PHE A 30 -10.77 12.20 13.80
C PHE A 30 -11.88 11.57 14.64
N SER A 31 -12.98 12.30 14.82
CA SER A 31 -14.20 11.72 15.39
C SER A 31 -14.87 10.81 14.36
N LYS A 32 -15.68 9.83 14.81
CA LYS A 32 -16.40 8.92 13.93
C LYS A 32 -17.22 9.64 12.85
N ALA A 33 -17.84 10.76 13.21
CA ALA A 33 -18.63 11.59 12.29
C ALA A 33 -17.75 12.30 11.25
N ASP A 34 -16.56 12.76 11.64
CA ASP A 34 -15.58 13.35 10.71
C ASP A 34 -15.09 12.30 9.72
N THR A 35 -14.84 11.07 10.19
CA THR A 35 -14.47 9.94 9.33
C THR A 35 -15.58 9.62 8.32
N GLU A 36 -16.84 9.50 8.76
CA GLU A 36 -17.97 9.20 7.87
C GLU A 36 -18.23 10.32 6.83
N GLN A 37 -18.13 11.58 7.24
CA GLN A 37 -18.35 12.72 6.35
C GLN A 37 -17.19 12.91 5.36
N PHE A 38 -15.95 12.72 5.82
CA PHE A 38 -14.77 12.72 4.95
C PHE A 38 -14.82 11.59 3.93
N MET A 39 -15.23 10.39 4.35
CA MET A 39 -15.43 9.24 3.47
C MET A 39 -16.49 9.54 2.41
N SER A 40 -17.64 10.10 2.78
CA SER A 40 -18.72 10.47 1.85
C SER A 40 -18.28 11.47 0.77
N VAL A 41 -17.51 12.50 1.13
CA VAL A 41 -17.04 13.53 0.21
C VAL A 41 -15.91 13.02 -0.70
N THR A 42 -15.00 12.20 -0.18
CA THR A 42 -13.86 11.66 -0.93
C THR A 42 -14.30 10.56 -1.92
N LEU A 43 -15.26 9.72 -1.51
CA LEU A 43 -15.83 8.63 -2.32
C LEU A 43 -16.70 9.08 -3.50
N SER A 44 -17.17 10.33 -3.51
CA SER A 44 -18.17 10.82 -4.46
C SER A 44 -17.62 11.66 -5.61
N LYS A 45 -16.35 12.11 -5.56
CA LYS A 45 -15.84 13.05 -6.57
C LYS A 45 -14.44 12.78 -7.16
N VAL A 46 -13.61 11.95 -6.53
CA VAL A 46 -12.17 11.82 -6.91
C VAL A 46 -11.68 10.37 -6.95
N MET A 47 -12.41 9.42 -6.37
CA MET A 47 -11.94 8.05 -6.28
C MET A 47 -12.10 7.31 -7.62
N ARG A 48 -11.02 6.67 -8.04
CA ARG A 48 -10.99 5.88 -9.27
C ARG A 48 -11.96 4.70 -9.11
N PRO A 49 -12.98 4.55 -9.99
CA PRO A 49 -14.10 3.64 -9.76
C PRO A 49 -13.65 2.18 -9.64
N LYS A 50 -12.67 1.77 -10.46
CA LYS A 50 -12.08 0.41 -10.39
C LYS A 50 -11.40 0.14 -9.06
N VAL A 51 -10.58 1.07 -8.57
CA VAL A 51 -9.88 0.94 -7.28
C VAL A 51 -10.88 0.90 -6.13
N LYS A 52 -11.96 1.68 -6.21
CA LYS A 52 -13.06 1.64 -5.24
C LYS A 52 -13.74 0.28 -5.18
N GLU A 53 -14.08 -0.28 -6.34
CA GLU A 53 -14.70 -1.60 -6.43
C GLU A 53 -13.78 -2.68 -5.90
N ALA A 54 -12.50 -2.66 -6.28
CA ALA A 54 -11.48 -3.59 -5.79
C ALA A 54 -11.31 -3.49 -4.27
N LEU A 55 -11.24 -2.28 -3.72
CA LEU A 55 -11.13 -2.08 -2.27
C LEU A 55 -12.37 -2.64 -1.54
N ALA A 56 -13.58 -2.42 -2.07
CA ALA A 56 -14.80 -2.95 -1.48
C ALA A 56 -14.86 -4.48 -1.51
N ALA A 57 -14.40 -5.10 -2.61
CA ALA A 57 -14.29 -6.55 -2.74
C ALA A 57 -13.31 -7.11 -1.70
N VAL A 58 -12.09 -6.56 -1.61
CA VAL A 58 -11.07 -6.99 -0.63
C VAL A 58 -11.58 -6.89 0.81
N ILE A 59 -12.28 -5.81 1.16
CA ILE A 59 -12.85 -5.65 2.52
C ILE A 59 -13.88 -6.75 2.80
N THR A 60 -14.78 -7.01 1.84
CA THR A 60 -15.84 -8.02 1.97
C THR A 60 -15.25 -9.41 2.10
N GLU A 61 -14.38 -9.81 1.17
CA GLU A 61 -13.72 -11.12 1.17
C GLU A 61 -12.92 -11.36 2.45
N ARG A 62 -12.18 -10.34 2.92
CA ARG A 62 -11.41 -10.42 4.16
C ARG A 62 -12.30 -10.58 5.38
N GLN A 63 -13.43 -9.87 5.42
CA GLN A 63 -14.41 -9.96 6.51
C GLN A 63 -15.06 -11.35 6.56
N GLU A 64 -15.51 -11.86 5.41
CA GLU A 64 -16.10 -13.20 5.30
C GLU A 64 -15.12 -14.28 5.75
N ALA A 65 -13.87 -14.23 5.26
CA ALA A 65 -12.84 -15.19 5.66
C ALA A 65 -12.55 -15.15 7.18
N TRP A 66 -12.56 -13.97 7.80
CA TRP A 66 -12.42 -13.84 9.25
C TRP A 66 -13.58 -14.47 10.01
N GLU A 67 -14.82 -14.27 9.55
CA GLU A 67 -16.01 -14.89 10.14
C GLU A 67 -16.01 -16.43 9.99
N GLU A 68 -15.40 -16.94 8.92
CA GLU A 68 -15.17 -18.38 8.70
C GLU A 68 -14.00 -18.96 9.53
N GLY A 69 -13.28 -18.12 10.28
CA GLY A 69 -12.23 -18.53 11.22
C GLY A 69 -10.80 -18.42 10.68
N ALA A 70 -10.55 -17.57 9.67
CA ALA A 70 -9.20 -17.25 9.26
C ALA A 70 -8.37 -16.65 10.41
N ASN A 71 -7.04 -16.86 10.39
CA ASN A 71 -6.14 -16.41 11.45
C ASN A 71 -5.57 -14.99 11.23
N TYR A 72 -6.31 -14.13 10.54
CA TYR A 72 -5.91 -12.77 10.22
C TYR A 72 -7.09 -11.81 10.36
N PRO A 73 -6.91 -10.62 10.95
CA PRO A 73 -8.04 -9.74 11.23
C PRO A 73 -8.68 -9.20 9.95
N PRO A 74 -9.92 -8.69 10.06
CA PRO A 74 -10.55 -7.90 9.00
C PRO A 74 -9.76 -6.61 8.73
N VAL A 75 -10.04 -5.97 7.60
CA VAL A 75 -9.42 -4.68 7.28
C VAL A 75 -9.94 -3.62 8.25
N SER A 76 -9.03 -2.81 8.81
CA SER A 76 -9.39 -1.73 9.72
C SER A 76 -10.09 -0.58 8.99
N ASP A 77 -11.23 -0.09 9.51
CA ASP A 77 -11.94 1.07 8.97
C ASP A 77 -11.05 2.32 8.82
N LEU A 78 -10.18 2.58 9.80
CA LEU A 78 -9.22 3.70 9.72
C LEU A 78 -8.21 3.53 8.58
N SER A 79 -7.73 2.30 8.35
CA SER A 79 -6.85 1.98 7.22
C SER A 79 -7.58 2.22 5.89
N VAL A 80 -8.85 1.83 5.78
CA VAL A 80 -9.70 2.11 4.62
C VAL A 80 -9.85 3.62 4.39
N ALA A 81 -10.06 4.41 5.44
CA ALA A 81 -10.17 5.86 5.32
C ALA A 81 -8.87 6.50 4.80
N TRP A 82 -7.72 6.08 5.32
CA TRP A 82 -6.43 6.52 4.83
C TRP A 82 -6.14 6.06 3.40
N ALA A 83 -6.56 4.85 3.04
CA ALA A 83 -6.43 4.31 1.69
C ALA A 83 -7.25 5.11 0.67
N CYS A 84 -8.50 5.46 1.00
CA CYS A 84 -9.32 6.35 0.19
C CYS A 84 -8.67 7.74 0.03
N HIS A 85 -8.13 8.30 1.11
CA HIS A 85 -7.41 9.57 1.06
C HIS A 85 -6.18 9.49 0.14
N PHE A 86 -5.37 8.44 0.30
CA PHE A 86 -4.18 8.20 -0.51
C PHE A 86 -4.53 8.09 -2.00
N ILE A 87 -5.47 7.23 -2.39
CA ILE A 87 -5.88 7.06 -3.78
C ILE A 87 -6.48 8.36 -4.35
N GLY A 88 -7.28 9.08 -3.56
CA GLY A 88 -7.82 10.38 -3.96
C GLY A 88 -6.76 11.48 -4.12
N SER A 89 -5.57 11.30 -3.54
CA SER A 89 -4.45 12.24 -3.67
C SER A 89 -3.51 11.93 -4.84
N LEU A 90 -3.65 10.75 -5.47
CA LEU A 90 -2.81 10.37 -6.60
C LEU A 90 -3.14 11.21 -7.85
N PRO A 91 -2.12 11.63 -8.63
CA PRO A 91 -2.34 12.22 -9.93
C PRO A 91 -3.15 11.29 -10.86
N ASN A 92 -4.01 11.85 -11.71
CA ASN A 92 -4.91 11.07 -12.60
C ASN A 92 -4.18 10.23 -13.66
N ASP A 93 -2.92 10.56 -13.93
CA ASP A 93 -2.08 9.96 -14.97
C ASP A 93 -1.20 8.81 -14.48
N ILE A 94 -1.25 8.49 -13.17
CA ILE A 94 -0.68 7.25 -12.61
C ILE A 94 -1.63 6.08 -12.97
N PRO A 95 -1.14 4.87 -13.28
CA PRO A 95 -2.02 3.71 -13.46
C PRO A 95 -2.72 3.28 -12.16
N ASP A 96 -3.85 2.59 -12.28
CA ASP A 96 -4.55 2.02 -11.12
C ASP A 96 -3.68 0.94 -10.46
N PRO A 97 -3.52 0.94 -9.12
CA PRO A 97 -2.87 -0.17 -8.42
C PRO A 97 -3.79 -1.39 -8.34
N GLU A 98 -3.17 -2.54 -8.11
CA GLU A 98 -3.84 -3.69 -7.49
C GLU A 98 -4.09 -3.39 -6.01
N VAL A 99 -5.25 -3.80 -5.49
CA VAL A 99 -5.65 -3.54 -4.11
C VAL A 99 -5.65 -4.85 -3.33
N GLY A 100 -5.10 -4.83 -2.12
CA GLY A 100 -5.06 -6.00 -1.25
C GLY A 100 -5.21 -5.66 0.23
N ALA A 101 -5.14 -6.69 1.06
CA ALA A 101 -5.17 -6.58 2.52
C ALA A 101 -3.91 -7.21 3.12
N GLY A 102 -3.16 -6.40 3.87
CA GLY A 102 -1.96 -6.86 4.57
C GLY A 102 -2.27 -7.74 5.78
N PRO A 103 -1.26 -8.40 6.37
CA PRO A 103 -1.44 -9.40 7.42
C PRO A 103 -2.08 -8.86 8.71
N SER A 104 -1.97 -7.56 8.98
CA SER A 104 -2.46 -6.92 10.21
C SER A 104 -3.79 -6.19 10.02
N GLY A 105 -4.44 -6.32 8.86
CA GLY A 105 -5.67 -5.60 8.52
C GLY A 105 -5.42 -4.19 7.96
N GLU A 106 -4.19 -3.92 7.51
CA GLU A 106 -3.86 -2.77 6.67
C GLU A 106 -4.33 -2.96 5.23
N VAL A 107 -4.55 -1.87 4.51
CA VAL A 107 -4.80 -1.90 3.05
C VAL A 107 -3.46 -1.87 2.33
N SER A 108 -3.31 -2.68 1.28
CA SER A 108 -2.16 -2.64 0.39
C SER A 108 -2.53 -2.14 -1.01
N PHE A 109 -1.59 -1.45 -1.64
CA PHE A 109 -1.63 -1.03 -3.03
C PHE A 109 -0.34 -1.45 -3.73
N ASP A 110 -0.48 -2.13 -4.84
CA ASP A 110 0.64 -2.72 -5.56
C ASP A 110 0.63 -2.27 -7.03
N TRP A 111 1.77 -1.80 -7.51
CA TRP A 111 2.05 -1.58 -8.93
C TRP A 111 3.13 -2.56 -9.35
N TYR A 112 2.88 -3.25 -10.46
CA TYR A 112 3.77 -4.27 -10.98
C TYR A 112 3.87 -4.14 -12.51
N ASP A 113 5.10 -4.01 -13.01
CA ASP A 113 5.42 -3.96 -14.44
C ASP A 113 6.55 -4.95 -14.81
N GLY A 114 6.65 -6.03 -14.03
CA GLY A 114 7.62 -7.11 -14.26
C GLY A 114 8.42 -7.51 -13.02
N PRO A 115 9.25 -8.56 -13.12
CA PRO A 115 9.88 -9.22 -11.98
C PRO A 115 10.82 -8.32 -11.17
N ASP A 116 11.36 -7.29 -11.80
CA ASP A 116 12.27 -6.33 -11.17
C ASP A 116 11.67 -4.92 -11.07
N HIS A 117 10.37 -4.73 -11.35
CA HIS A 117 9.72 -3.42 -11.29
C HIS A 117 8.39 -3.51 -10.52
N ILE A 118 8.49 -3.22 -9.23
CA ILE A 118 7.37 -3.30 -8.29
C ILE A 118 7.40 -2.14 -7.30
N LEU A 119 6.22 -1.61 -6.98
CA LEU A 119 5.98 -0.71 -5.86
C LEU A 119 4.85 -1.28 -5.03
N SER A 120 5.13 -1.58 -3.78
CA SER A 120 4.13 -2.01 -2.80
C SER A 120 3.99 -0.95 -1.73
N ILE A 121 2.76 -0.63 -1.35
CA ILE A 121 2.42 0.36 -0.34
C ILE A 121 1.41 -0.26 0.63
N GLY A 122 1.75 -0.32 1.92
CA GLY A 122 0.82 -0.69 2.99
C GLY A 122 0.44 0.54 3.82
N ILE A 123 -0.86 0.71 4.11
CA ILE A 123 -1.40 1.84 4.86
C ILE A 123 -1.97 1.36 6.19
N GLN A 124 -1.32 1.75 7.28
CA GLN A 124 -1.71 1.34 8.62
C GLN A 124 -2.86 2.21 9.17
N PRO A 125 -3.58 1.73 10.21
CA PRO A 125 -4.68 2.46 10.84
C PRO A 125 -4.31 3.82 11.43
N ASP A 126 -3.04 4.03 11.79
CA ASP A 126 -2.50 5.28 12.33
C ASP A 126 -2.13 6.31 11.24
N GLY A 127 -2.38 5.99 9.97
CA GLY A 127 -1.99 6.81 8.82
C GLY A 127 -0.54 6.63 8.39
N THR A 128 0.20 5.69 8.98
CA THR A 128 1.55 5.34 8.56
C THR A 128 1.50 4.52 7.28
N MET A 129 2.05 5.09 6.21
CA MET A 129 2.28 4.47 4.91
C MET A 129 3.69 3.91 4.84
N ASN A 130 3.80 2.59 4.76
CA ASN A 130 5.05 1.89 4.46
C ASN A 130 5.10 1.58 2.97
N TYR A 131 6.23 1.81 2.32
CA TYR A 131 6.36 1.47 0.92
C TYR A 131 7.72 0.84 0.61
N ALA A 132 7.69 -0.09 -0.34
CA ALA A 132 8.83 -0.79 -0.88
C ALA A 132 8.81 -0.67 -2.41
N TYR A 133 9.91 -0.22 -2.98
CA TYR A 133 10.09 -0.08 -4.41
C TYR A 133 11.30 -0.88 -4.86
N ALA A 134 11.16 -1.59 -5.96
CA ALA A 134 12.27 -2.19 -6.69
C ALA A 134 12.15 -1.84 -8.17
N SER A 135 13.25 -1.43 -8.79
CA SER A 135 13.40 -1.20 -10.23
C SER A 135 14.81 -1.60 -10.66
N GLY A 136 14.96 -2.81 -11.17
CA GLY A 136 16.26 -3.40 -11.46
C GLY A 136 17.12 -3.51 -10.19
N ASN A 137 18.24 -2.78 -10.15
CA ASN A 137 19.13 -2.77 -8.99
C ASN A 137 18.76 -1.73 -7.92
N ASP A 138 17.82 -0.83 -8.23
CA ASP A 138 17.37 0.19 -7.29
C ASP A 138 16.34 -0.39 -6.32
N ARG A 139 16.58 -0.18 -5.03
CA ARG A 139 15.68 -0.61 -3.94
C ARG A 139 15.47 0.53 -2.97
N VAL A 140 14.21 0.82 -2.65
CA VAL A 140 13.83 1.85 -1.68
C VAL A 140 12.83 1.26 -0.70
N HIS A 141 13.08 1.46 0.59
CA HIS A 141 12.14 1.17 1.66
C HIS A 141 11.98 2.42 2.52
N ALA A 142 10.75 2.82 2.79
CA ALA A 142 10.49 3.94 3.67
C ALA A 142 9.10 3.87 4.31
N SER A 143 8.99 4.62 5.40
CA SER A 143 7.75 4.77 6.18
C SER A 143 7.49 6.25 6.39
N ARG A 144 6.26 6.70 6.10
CA ARG A 144 5.85 8.10 6.19
C ARG A 144 4.41 8.18 6.66
N ASN A 145 4.06 9.25 7.37
CA ASN A 145 2.67 9.48 7.76
C ASN A 145 1.95 10.31 6.69
N LEU A 146 0.76 9.87 6.26
CA LEU A 146 -0.03 10.49 5.19
C LEU A 146 -0.55 11.89 5.54
N GLU A 147 -0.70 12.23 6.83
CA GLU A 147 -1.07 13.59 7.24
C GLU A 147 -0.08 14.65 6.78
N LYS A 148 1.17 14.26 6.53
CA LYS A 148 2.23 15.13 6.02
C LYS A 148 2.23 15.26 4.49
N GLY A 149 1.28 14.63 3.82
CA GLY A 149 1.16 14.57 2.36
C GLY A 149 2.07 13.55 1.70
N LEU A 150 1.92 13.41 0.37
CA LEU A 150 2.73 12.50 -0.43
C LEU A 150 4.15 13.05 -0.62
N PRO A 151 5.20 12.26 -0.30
CA PRO A 151 6.57 12.70 -0.55
C PRO A 151 6.86 12.72 -2.06
N SER A 152 7.59 13.73 -2.54
CA SER A 152 7.94 13.88 -3.97
C SER A 152 8.70 12.67 -4.53
N SER A 153 9.47 11.99 -3.68
CA SER A 153 10.18 10.75 -4.05
C SER A 153 9.22 9.60 -4.38
N LEU A 154 8.07 9.51 -3.71
CA LEU A 154 7.06 8.50 -4.02
C LEU A 154 6.39 8.79 -5.37
N LEU A 155 6.09 10.05 -5.66
CA LEU A 155 5.57 10.44 -6.97
C LEU A 155 6.55 10.08 -8.10
N GLY A 156 7.85 10.33 -7.90
CA GLY A 156 8.88 9.93 -8.86
C GLY A 156 8.87 8.42 -9.16
N MET A 157 8.69 7.58 -8.13
CA MET A 157 8.58 6.13 -8.32
C MET A 157 7.27 5.73 -9.00
N LEU A 158 6.13 6.31 -8.60
CA LEU A 158 4.84 6.05 -9.26
C LEU A 158 4.87 6.40 -10.76
N TYR A 159 5.57 7.47 -11.13
CA TYR A 159 5.72 7.86 -12.53
C TYR A 159 6.52 6.89 -13.37
N THR A 160 7.32 5.99 -12.77
CA THR A 160 8.02 4.95 -13.52
C THR A 160 7.06 3.90 -14.09
N PHE A 161 5.87 3.73 -13.51
CA PHE A 161 4.83 2.81 -13.98
C PHE A 161 3.93 3.41 -15.07
N LYS A 162 4.21 4.64 -15.49
CA LYS A 162 3.46 5.21 -16.62
C LYS A 162 3.78 4.43 -17.88
N ILE A 163 2.75 3.85 -18.47
CA ILE A 163 2.80 3.37 -19.84
C ILE A 163 2.82 4.62 -20.74
N GLU A 164 3.96 4.92 -21.36
CA GLU A 164 3.96 5.81 -22.52
C GLU A 164 3.10 5.15 -23.59
N VAL A 165 1.90 5.69 -23.83
CA VAL A 165 1.15 5.36 -25.04
C VAL A 165 1.99 5.92 -26.18
N LEU A 166 2.77 5.06 -26.84
CA LEU A 166 3.39 5.36 -28.12
C LEU A 166 2.27 5.77 -29.07
N GLU A 167 2.05 7.07 -29.23
CA GLU A 167 1.30 7.61 -30.36
C GLU A 167 2.08 7.23 -31.63
N HIS A 168 1.76 6.07 -32.19
CA HIS A 168 2.11 5.73 -33.55
C HIS A 168 1.34 6.70 -34.46
N ALA A 169 1.95 7.85 -34.74
CA ALA A 169 1.69 8.63 -35.93
C ALA A 169 1.98 7.75 -37.15
N ALA A 170 0.92 7.20 -37.74
CA ALA A 170 0.92 6.64 -39.09
C ALA A 170 -0.40 7.07 -39.77
N GLY A 171 -0.33 8.22 -40.43
CA GLY A 171 -1.30 8.72 -41.38
C GLY A 171 -0.58 9.59 -42.39
#